data_AF-A0A1V1V2P5-F1
#
_entry.id   AF-A0A1V1V2P5-F1
#
_cell.length_a   1.000
_cell.length_b   1.000
_cell.length_c   1.000
_cell.angle_alpha   90.00
_cell.angle_beta   90.00
_cell.angle_gamma   90.00
#
_symmetry.space_group_name_H-M   'P 1'
#
loop_
_entity.id
_entity.type
_entity.pdbx_description
1 polymer ?
#
loop_
_entity_poly.entity_id
_entity_poly.type
_entity_poly.pdbx_seq_one_letter_code
_entity_poly.pdbx_strand_id
1 'polypeptide(L)'
;MIYFVLKAAISGLLIAAVSTLAKRYPGVGALVASLPLVSVLGMIWLWRDRPDVENMADHAQATFWYVLPSLPMFLVIPVMLRHGVPFWVALAAGCALTIALYGLMTWIGPRFGLRL
;
A
#
# COMPACT_ATOMS: atom_id res chain seq x y z
N MET A 1 -13.69 6.28 -21.17
CA MET A 1 -12.40 5.68 -21.58
C MET A 1 -11.23 6.63 -21.37
N ILE A 2 -11.23 7.85 -21.91
CA ILE A 2 -10.16 8.85 -21.70
C ILE A 2 -9.84 9.08 -20.21
N TYR A 3 -10.88 9.22 -19.37
CA TYR A 3 -10.70 9.41 -17.93
C TYR A 3 -9.96 8.24 -17.24
N PHE A 4 -10.26 7.00 -17.63
CA PHE A 4 -9.58 5.80 -17.12
C PHE A 4 -8.12 5.74 -17.59
N VAL A 5 -7.86 6.03 -18.87
CA VAL A 5 -6.50 6.10 -19.42
C VAL A 5 -5.66 7.15 -18.69
N LEU A 6 -6.26 8.30 -18.37
CA LEU A 6 -5.57 9.37 -17.66
C LEU A 6 -5.25 8.98 -16.21
N LYS A 7 -6.18 8.32 -15.50
CA LYS A 7 -5.94 7.73 -14.16
C LYS A 7 -4.78 6.72 -14.20
N ALA A 8 -4.78 5.83 -15.19
CA ALA A 8 -3.73 4.83 -15.37
C ALA A 8 -2.37 5.45 -15.70
N ALA A 9 -2.32 6.44 -16.61
CA ALA A 9 -1.10 7.13 -17.00
C ALA A 9 -0.44 7.87 -15.82
N ILE A 10 -1.23 8.58 -15.02
CA ILE A 10 -0.72 9.27 -13.81
C ILE A 10 -0.15 8.25 -12.82
N SER A 11 -0.86 7.15 -12.59
CA SER A 11 -0.42 6.10 -11.65
C SER A 11 0.87 5.43 -12.12
N GLY A 12 0.97 5.12 -13.41
CA GLY A 12 2.18 4.56 -14.01
C GLY A 12 3.37 5.52 -13.96
N LEU A 13 3.14 6.80 -14.24
CA LEU A 13 4.18 7.83 -14.14
C LEU A 13 4.70 7.98 -12.71
N LEU A 14 3.82 7.89 -11.73
CA LEU A 14 4.17 7.92 -10.31
C LEU A 14 5.09 6.74 -9.93
N ILE A 15 4.72 5.52 -10.33
CA ILE A 15 5.55 4.32 -10.11
C ILE A 15 6.92 4.47 -10.79
N ALA A 16 6.95 4.96 -12.04
CA ALA A 16 8.18 5.18 -12.78
C ALA A 16 9.10 6.22 -12.10
N ALA A 17 8.53 7.31 -11.58
CA ALA A 17 9.25 8.33 -10.85
C ALA A 17 9.87 7.77 -9.56
N VAL A 18 9.09 7.04 -8.75
CA VAL A 18 9.57 6.41 -7.51
C VAL A 18 10.69 5.41 -7.80
N SER A 19 10.52 4.55 -8.80
CA SER A 19 11.53 3.56 -9.20
C SER A 19 12.83 4.22 -9.65
N THR A 20 12.74 5.31 -10.42
CA THR A 20 13.91 6.06 -10.88
C THR A 20 14.64 6.76 -9.74
N LEU A 21 13.89 7.34 -8.80
CA LEU A 21 14.46 8.02 -7.64
C LEU A 21 15.15 7.05 -6.69
N ALA A 22 14.54 5.89 -6.43
CA ALA A 22 15.10 4.85 -5.56
C ALA A 22 16.42 4.28 -6.08
N LYS A 23 16.62 4.21 -7.42
CA LYS A 23 17.89 3.80 -8.03
C LYS A 23 19.05 4.72 -7.68
N ARG A 24 18.80 6.04 -7.61
CA ARG A 24 19.83 7.05 -7.35
C ARG A 24 19.99 7.37 -5.87
N TYR A 25 18.89 7.36 -5.12
CA TYR A 25 18.83 7.70 -3.69
C TYR A 25 17.87 6.75 -2.96
N PRO A 26 18.34 5.58 -2.50
CA PRO A 26 17.48 4.56 -1.88
C PRO A 26 16.66 5.08 -0.67
N GLY A 27 17.25 5.93 0.17
CA GLY A 27 16.56 6.52 1.33
C GLY A 27 15.43 7.48 0.95
N VAL A 28 15.67 8.36 -0.05
CA VAL A 28 14.63 9.26 -0.57
C VAL A 28 13.57 8.44 -1.33
N GLY A 29 13.98 7.41 -2.07
CA GLY A 29 13.08 6.47 -2.72
C GLY A 29 12.16 5.77 -1.72
N ALA A 30 12.69 5.34 -0.57
CA ALA A 30 11.91 4.74 0.50
C ALA A 30 10.93 5.75 1.13
N LEU A 31 11.35 7.00 1.34
CA LEU A 31 10.46 8.06 1.84
C LEU A 31 9.31 8.32 0.87
N VAL A 32 9.59 8.49 -0.42
CA VAL A 32 8.55 8.73 -1.42
C VAL A 32 7.67 7.48 -1.61
N ALA A 33 8.23 6.27 -1.55
CA ALA A 33 7.46 5.04 -1.59
C ALA A 33 6.57 4.84 -0.34
N SER A 34 6.98 5.38 0.82
CA SER A 34 6.20 5.33 2.05
C SER A 34 5.02 6.32 2.07
N LEU A 35 5.09 7.37 1.24
CA LEU A 35 3.98 8.29 1.10
C LEU A 35 2.79 7.53 0.48
N PRO A 36 1.57 7.66 1.04
CA PRO A 36 0.39 6.96 0.55
C PRO A 36 -0.17 7.63 -0.71
N LEU A 37 0.68 7.95 -1.69
CA LEU A 37 0.31 8.73 -2.88
C LEU A 37 -0.79 8.03 -3.69
N VAL A 38 -0.73 6.71 -3.79
CA VAL A 38 -1.79 5.91 -4.44
C VAL A 38 -3.10 6.07 -3.68
N SER A 39 -3.07 5.98 -2.34
CA SER A 39 -4.26 6.15 -1.49
C SER A 39 -4.81 7.57 -1.59
N VAL A 40 -3.95 8.61 -1.59
CA VAL A 40 -4.36 10.01 -1.74
C VAL A 40 -5.02 10.24 -3.10
N LEU A 41 -4.44 9.72 -4.18
CA LEU A 41 -5.06 9.78 -5.52
C LEU A 41 -6.41 9.06 -5.54
N GLY A 42 -6.49 7.89 -4.89
CA GLY A 42 -7.73 7.15 -4.70
C GLY A 42 -8.81 7.96 -3.99
N MET A 43 -8.46 8.62 -2.88
CA MET A 43 -9.35 9.50 -2.11
C MET A 43 -9.82 10.71 -2.94
N ILE A 44 -8.91 11.37 -3.68
CA ILE A 44 -9.27 12.50 -4.55
C ILE A 44 -10.30 12.06 -5.61
N TRP A 45 -10.08 10.90 -6.21
CA TRP A 45 -11.00 10.37 -7.21
C TRP A 45 -12.33 9.92 -6.59
N LEU A 46 -12.29 9.22 -5.45
CA LEU A 46 -13.49 8.81 -4.73
C LEU A 46 -14.34 10.02 -4.33
N TRP A 47 -13.72 11.08 -3.79
CA TRP A 47 -14.40 12.32 -3.45
C TRP A 47 -15.03 12.99 -4.67
N ARG A 48 -14.29 13.03 -5.79
CA ARG A 48 -14.78 13.63 -7.03
C ARG A 48 -15.94 12.84 -7.64
N ASP A 49 -15.88 11.52 -7.58
CA ASP A 49 -16.89 10.63 -8.15
C ASP A 49 -18.13 10.55 -7.23
N ARG A 50 -17.95 10.59 -5.90
CA ARG A 50 -19.01 10.65 -4.87
C ARG A 50 -18.55 11.46 -3.64
N PRO A 51 -18.92 12.75 -3.52
CA PRO A 51 -18.52 13.59 -2.40
C PRO A 51 -19.37 13.30 -1.16
N ASP A 52 -19.15 12.13 -0.56
CA ASP A 52 -19.83 11.66 0.65
C ASP A 52 -18.83 11.57 1.81
N VAL A 53 -19.15 12.26 2.91
CA VAL A 53 -18.25 12.39 4.07
C VAL A 53 -18.10 11.08 4.83
N GLU A 54 -19.20 10.34 5.03
CA GLU A 54 -19.16 9.08 5.81
C GLU A 54 -18.40 8.01 5.03
N ASN A 55 -18.65 7.89 3.73
CA ASN A 55 -17.92 6.98 2.85
C ASN A 55 -16.42 7.32 2.77
N MET A 56 -16.05 8.60 2.72
CA MET A 56 -14.64 9.00 2.75
C MET A 56 -13.98 8.68 4.10
N ALA A 57 -14.69 8.92 5.20
CA ALA A 57 -14.19 8.62 6.54
C ALA A 57 -13.98 7.10 6.73
N ASP A 58 -14.96 6.29 6.34
CA ASP A 58 -14.88 4.83 6.38
C ASP A 58 -13.72 4.32 5.49
N HIS A 59 -13.57 4.87 4.27
CA HIS A 59 -12.47 4.50 3.38
C HIS A 59 -11.08 4.85 3.97
N ALA A 60 -10.95 6.03 4.56
CA ALA A 60 -9.70 6.45 5.20
C ALA A 60 -9.38 5.59 6.43
N GLN A 61 -10.37 5.30 7.27
CA GLN A 61 -10.23 4.46 8.44
C GLN A 61 -9.87 3.01 8.05
N ALA A 62 -10.56 2.43 7.06
CA ALA A 62 -10.23 1.11 6.54
C ALA A 62 -8.79 1.07 6.01
N THR A 63 -8.39 2.09 5.24
CA THR A 63 -7.01 2.20 4.71
C THR A 63 -5.98 2.20 5.84
N PHE A 64 -6.21 2.95 6.92
CA PHE A 64 -5.32 2.94 8.09
C PHE A 64 -5.16 1.53 8.67
N TRP A 65 -6.27 0.83 8.87
CA TRP A 65 -6.27 -0.52 9.42
C TRP A 65 -5.58 -1.54 8.49
N TYR A 66 -5.71 -1.41 7.18
CA TYR A 66 -5.02 -2.27 6.21
C TYR A 66 -3.51 -1.98 6.10
N VAL A 67 -3.04 -0.77 6.42
CA VAL A 67 -1.61 -0.45 6.44
C VAL A 67 -0.87 -1.25 7.51
N LEU A 68 -1.44 -1.40 8.72
CA LEU A 68 -0.80 -2.10 9.84
C LEU A 68 -0.31 -3.52 9.51
N PRO A 69 -1.15 -4.42 8.95
CA PRO A 69 -0.72 -5.77 8.61
C PRO A 69 0.28 -5.84 7.43
N SER A 70 0.49 -4.74 6.68
CA SER A 70 1.53 -4.66 5.65
C SER A 70 2.91 -4.30 6.18
N LEU A 71 3.00 -3.65 7.35
CA LEU A 71 4.26 -3.20 7.94
C LEU A 71 5.25 -4.32 8.27
N PRO A 72 4.84 -5.50 8.80
CA PRO A 72 5.76 -6.58 9.13
C PRO A 72 6.61 -7.07 7.96
N MET A 73 6.06 -7.03 6.73
CA MET A 73 6.81 -7.40 5.53
C MET A 73 8.08 -6.54 5.35
N PHE A 74 7.99 -5.24 5.63
CA PHE A 74 9.13 -4.31 5.52
C PHE A 74 10.24 -4.58 6.55
N LEU A 75 9.96 -5.38 7.58
CA LEU A 75 10.97 -5.85 8.55
C LEU A 75 11.48 -7.24 8.20
N VAL A 76 10.61 -8.15 7.76
CA VAL A 76 10.96 -9.54 7.43
C VAL A 76 11.87 -9.61 6.21
N ILE A 77 11.56 -8.87 5.13
CA ILE A 77 12.38 -8.88 3.90
C ILE A 77 13.84 -8.50 4.18
N PRO A 78 14.17 -7.34 4.82
CA PRO A 78 15.57 -7.00 5.07
C PRO A 78 16.27 -7.99 6.01
N VAL A 79 15.56 -8.58 6.98
CA VAL A 79 16.13 -9.63 7.84
C VAL A 79 16.50 -10.85 7.01
N MET A 80 15.60 -11.37 6.18
CA MET A 80 15.86 -12.53 5.32
C MET A 80 17.02 -12.28 4.35
N LEU A 81 17.05 -11.10 3.71
CA LEU A 81 18.13 -10.72 2.80
C LEU A 81 19.49 -10.66 3.52
N ARG A 82 19.54 -10.12 4.74
CA ARG A 82 20.77 -10.08 5.56
C ARG A 82 21.24 -11.46 6.02
N HIS A 83 20.36 -12.45 6.06
CA HIS A 83 20.69 -13.85 6.35
C HIS A 83 21.01 -14.68 5.10
N GLY A 84 21.17 -14.04 3.93
CA GLY A 84 21.56 -14.71 2.69
C GLY A 84 20.41 -15.40 1.93
N VAL A 85 19.16 -15.17 2.33
CA VAL A 85 18.00 -15.70 1.60
C VAL A 85 17.87 -14.99 0.25
N PRO A 86 17.64 -15.70 -0.87
CA PRO A 86 17.47 -15.09 -2.18
C PRO A 86 16.31 -14.08 -2.22
N PHE A 87 16.47 -12.99 -2.96
CA PHE A 87 15.50 -11.89 -3.05
C PHE A 87 14.07 -12.35 -3.35
N TRP A 88 13.89 -13.18 -4.38
CA TRP A 88 12.55 -13.65 -4.79
C TRP A 88 11.87 -14.49 -3.71
N VAL A 89 12.65 -15.26 -2.93
CA VAL A 89 12.14 -16.06 -1.81
C VAL A 89 11.73 -15.14 -0.66
N ALA A 90 12.57 -14.15 -0.32
CA ALA A 90 12.24 -13.15 0.70
C ALA A 90 10.99 -12.34 0.34
N LEU A 91 10.86 -11.94 -0.93
CA LEU A 91 9.68 -11.24 -1.44
C LEU A 91 8.42 -12.11 -1.35
N ALA A 92 8.48 -13.36 -1.81
CA ALA A 92 7.35 -14.29 -1.75
C ALA A 92 6.91 -14.54 -0.31
N ALA A 93 7.84 -14.73 0.62
CA ALA A 93 7.55 -14.90 2.04
C ALA A 93 6.90 -13.63 2.64
N GLY A 94 7.40 -12.44 2.29
CA GLY A 94 6.82 -11.17 2.69
C GLY A 94 5.38 -10.97 2.19
N CYS A 95 5.11 -11.31 0.93
CA CYS A 95 3.76 -11.28 0.36
C CYS A 95 2.83 -12.29 1.06
N ALA A 96 3.29 -13.54 1.26
CA ALA A 96 2.51 -14.57 1.93
C ALA A 96 2.15 -14.17 3.37
N LEU A 97 3.10 -13.59 4.11
CA LEU A 97 2.88 -13.03 5.44
C LEU A 97 1.81 -11.93 5.41
N THR A 98 1.93 -10.99 4.48
CA THR A 98 0.97 -9.87 4.36
C THR A 98 -0.44 -10.38 4.08
N ILE A 99 -0.59 -11.35 3.18
CA ILE A 99 -1.89 -11.97 2.86
C ILE A 99 -2.48 -12.65 4.10
N ALA A 100 -1.67 -13.40 4.85
CA ALA A 100 -2.12 -14.06 6.08
C ALA A 100 -2.57 -13.04 7.14
N LEU A 101 -1.82 -11.96 7.32
CA LEU A 101 -2.16 -10.89 8.26
C LEU A 101 -3.40 -10.09 7.82
N TYR A 102 -3.59 -9.87 6.52
CA TYR A 102 -4.81 -9.26 5.97
C TYR A 102 -6.02 -10.15 6.25
N GLY A 103 -5.92 -11.46 6.00
CA GLY A 103 -6.98 -12.41 6.32
C GLY A 103 -7.32 -12.45 7.81
N LEU A 104 -6.32 -12.35 8.67
CA LEU A 104 -6.52 -12.25 10.11
C LEU A 104 -7.23 -10.94 10.49
N MET A 105 -6.80 -9.82 9.90
CA MET A 105 -7.36 -8.49 10.13
C MET A 105 -8.84 -8.42 9.74
N THR A 106 -9.19 -8.95 8.57
CA THR A 106 -10.59 -8.95 8.09
C THR A 106 -11.48 -9.93 8.84
N TRP A 107 -10.92 -11.02 9.37
CA TRP A 107 -11.69 -11.98 10.17
C TRP A 107 -11.91 -11.54 11.61
N ILE A 108 -10.92 -10.89 12.22
CA ILE A 108 -10.95 -10.48 13.62
C ILE A 108 -11.46 -9.05 13.79
N GLY A 109 -11.10 -8.13 12.90
CA GLY A 109 -11.43 -6.70 13.02
C GLY A 109 -12.93 -6.39 13.17
N PRO A 110 -13.84 -7.04 12.44
CA PRO A 110 -15.29 -6.85 12.63
C PRO A 110 -15.76 -7.23 14.04
N ARG A 111 -15.08 -8.18 14.71
CA ARG A 111 -15.41 -8.57 16.11
C ARG A 111 -15.08 -7.46 17.11
N PHE A 112 -14.21 -6.53 16.75
CA PHE A 112 -13.88 -5.35 17.54
C PHE A 112 -14.64 -4.09 17.07
N GLY A 113 -15.65 -4.24 16.21
CA GLY A 113 -16.45 -3.13 15.70
C GLY A 113 -15.76 -2.32 14.60
N LEU A 114 -14.67 -2.83 14.00
CA LEU A 114 -14.03 -2.17 12.86
C LEU A 114 -14.87 -2.36 11.60
N ARG A 115 -15.21 -1.26 10.92
CA ARG A 115 -15.76 -1.27 9.56
C ARG A 115 -14.59 -1.45 8.59
N LEU A 116 -14.39 -2.67 8.09
CA LEU A 116 -13.28 -3.10 7.23
C LEU A 116 -13.76 -3.59 5.88
#